data_AF-A0A6V7KPB8-F1
#
_entry.id   AF-A0A6V7KPB8-F1
#
_cell.length_a   1.000
_cell.length_b   1.000
_cell.length_c   1.000
_cell.angle_alpha   90.00
_cell.angle_beta   90.00
_cell.angle_gamma   90.00
#
_symmetry.space_group_name_H-M   'P 1'
#
loop_
_entity.id
_entity.type
_entity.pdbx_description
1 polymer ?
#
loop_
_entity_poly.entity_id
_entity_poly.type
_entity_poly.pdbx_seq_one_letter_code
_entity_poly.pdbx_strand_id
1 'polypeptide(L)'
;DVFHERVKVFQNWQHAQMMLNKKREMKARLEQAGRTDKVGQSAGESVTEWEAKVERGQEEFDNISQMIKKEVERFEGLRVEDFKRQLTEYLENMLQHQNQLIKHWEAFLPEARAVA
;
A
#
# COMPACT_ATOMS: atom_id res chain seq x y z
N ASP A 1 9.39 -1.87 2.77
CA ASP A 1 8.28 -0.97 2.36
C ASP A 1 7.25 -1.80 1.59
N VAL A 2 5.96 -1.55 1.83
CA VAL A 2 4.83 -2.34 1.28
C VAL A 2 4.79 -2.28 -0.26
N PHE A 3 5.17 -1.15 -0.85
CA PHE A 3 5.29 -1.02 -2.31
C PHE A 3 6.40 -1.91 -2.88
N HIS A 4 7.52 -2.04 -2.15
CA HIS A 4 8.61 -2.91 -2.56
C HIS A 4 8.22 -4.38 -2.47
N GLU A 5 7.47 -4.78 -1.44
CA GLU A 5 6.90 -6.14 -1.36
C GLU A 5 5.92 -6.42 -2.52
N ARG A 6 5.08 -5.44 -2.90
CA ARG A 6 4.22 -5.57 -4.08
C ARG A 6 5.02 -5.81 -5.37
N VAL A 7 6.15 -5.14 -5.53
CA VAL A 7 7.05 -5.36 -6.68
C VAL A 7 7.63 -6.78 -6.67
N LYS A 8 8.06 -7.28 -5.51
CA LYS A 8 8.56 -8.66 -5.38
C LYS A 8 7.50 -9.71 -5.71
N VAL A 9 6.29 -9.56 -5.17
CA VAL A 9 5.17 -10.48 -5.44
C VAL A 9 4.83 -10.46 -6.94
N PHE A 10 4.79 -9.29 -7.55
CA PHE A 10 4.60 -9.16 -9.00
C PHE A 10 5.68 -9.88 -9.80
N GLN A 11 6.95 -9.68 -9.45
CA GLN A 11 8.08 -10.36 -10.11
C GLN A 11 8.00 -11.88 -9.98
N ASN A 12 7.62 -12.39 -8.80
CA ASN A 12 7.42 -13.82 -8.57
C ASN A 12 6.30 -14.40 -9.44
N TRP A 13 5.17 -13.69 -9.53
CA TRP A 13 4.06 -14.06 -10.40
C TRP A 13 4.46 -14.08 -11.87
N GLN A 14 5.13 -13.03 -12.35
CA GLN A 14 5.61 -12.95 -13.75
C GLN A 14 6.64 -14.05 -14.06
N HIS A 15 7.52 -14.36 -13.12
CA HIS A 15 8.45 -15.47 -13.25
C HIS A 15 7.71 -16.82 -13.36
N ALA A 16 6.69 -17.05 -12.52
CA ALA A 16 5.87 -18.25 -12.60
C ALA A 16 5.14 -18.36 -13.96
N GLN A 17 4.61 -17.25 -14.47
CA GLN A 17 3.95 -17.20 -15.78
C GLN A 17 4.91 -17.55 -16.92
N MET A 18 6.14 -17.01 -16.89
CA MET A 18 7.17 -17.34 -17.87
C MET A 18 7.53 -18.84 -17.82
N MET A 19 7.67 -19.41 -16.62
CA MET A 19 8.01 -20.82 -16.46
C MET A 19 6.88 -21.73 -16.94
N LEU A 20 5.62 -21.39 -16.65
CA LEU A 20 4.45 -22.08 -17.18
C LEU A 20 4.46 -22.13 -18.72
N ASN A 21 4.73 -20.98 -19.37
CA ASN A 21 4.80 -20.92 -20.83
C ASN A 21 5.87 -21.88 -21.39
N LYS A 22 7.07 -21.92 -20.79
CA LYS A 22 8.13 -22.86 -21.17
C LYS A 22 7.71 -24.32 -21.00
N LYS A 23 6.97 -24.64 -19.94
CA LYS A 23 6.45 -26.01 -19.70
C LYS A 23 5.40 -26.40 -20.74
N ARG A 24 4.50 -25.50 -21.09
CA ARG A 24 3.50 -25.69 -22.16
C ARG A 24 4.16 -25.92 -23.52
N GLU A 25 5.18 -25.12 -23.86
CA GLU A 25 5.95 -25.31 -25.09
C GLU A 25 6.67 -26.67 -25.14
N MET A 26 7.28 -27.09 -24.02
CA MET A 26 7.92 -28.40 -23.93
C MET A 26 6.93 -29.54 -24.11
N LYS A 27 5.75 -29.46 -23.47
CA LYS A 27 4.66 -30.43 -23.62
C LYS A 27 4.22 -30.53 -25.08
N ALA A 28 3.95 -29.40 -25.73
CA ALA A 28 3.55 -29.35 -27.14
C ALA A 28 4.61 -29.98 -28.07
N ARG A 29 5.90 -29.74 -27.83
CA ARG A 29 6.99 -30.38 -28.60
C ARG A 29 7.05 -31.90 -28.42
N LEU A 30 6.81 -32.40 -27.21
CA LEU A 30 6.80 -33.85 -26.94
C LEU A 30 5.59 -34.55 -27.58
N GLU A 31 4.43 -33.88 -27.59
CA GLU A 31 3.23 -34.34 -28.28
C GLU A 31 3.47 -34.43 -29.80
N GLN A 32 4.06 -33.40 -30.40
CA GLN A 32 4.42 -33.40 -31.82
C GLN A 32 5.44 -34.48 -32.19
N ALA A 33 6.36 -34.81 -31.28
CA ALA A 33 7.35 -35.87 -31.48
C ALA A 33 6.80 -37.29 -31.29
N GLY A 34 5.49 -37.46 -31.06
CA GLY A 34 4.85 -38.77 -30.87
C GLY A 34 5.24 -39.49 -29.59
N ARG A 35 5.80 -38.78 -28.58
CA ARG A 35 6.27 -39.37 -27.31
C ARG A 35 5.19 -39.31 -26.23
N THR A 36 4.02 -39.88 -26.52
CA THR A 36 2.80 -39.80 -25.69
C THR A 36 2.97 -40.33 -24.26
N ASP A 37 3.79 -41.36 -24.03
CA ASP A 37 4.04 -41.90 -22.68
C ASP A 37 4.74 -40.91 -21.74
N LYS A 38 5.62 -40.04 -22.27
CA LYS A 38 6.32 -39.01 -21.48
C LYS A 38 5.51 -37.73 -21.29
N VAL A 39 4.49 -37.52 -22.13
CA VAL A 39 3.60 -36.35 -22.10
C VAL A 39 2.63 -36.45 -20.92
N GLY A 40 2.05 -37.63 -20.71
CA GLY A 40 0.96 -37.84 -19.75
C GLY A 40 1.36 -37.63 -18.29
N GLN A 41 2.46 -38.26 -17.84
CA GLN A 41 2.85 -38.23 -16.43
C GLN A 41 3.72 -37.00 -16.10
N SER A 42 4.91 -36.87 -16.68
CA SER A 42 5.86 -35.84 -16.20
C SER A 42 5.60 -34.43 -16.75
N ALA A 43 5.25 -34.30 -18.03
CA ALA A 43 5.02 -32.98 -18.63
C ALA A 43 3.64 -32.41 -18.26
N GLY A 44 2.61 -33.25 -18.19
CA GLY A 44 1.26 -32.89 -17.76
C GLY A 44 1.22 -32.39 -16.31
N GLU A 45 1.71 -33.20 -15.36
CA GLU A 45 1.75 -32.82 -13.94
C GLU A 45 2.55 -31.54 -13.70
N SER A 46 3.68 -31.36 -14.41
CA SER A 46 4.47 -30.14 -14.32
C SER A 46 3.69 -28.91 -14.80
N VAL A 47 2.90 -29.00 -15.87
CA VAL A 47 2.06 -27.87 -16.31
C VAL A 47 1.03 -27.51 -15.26
N THR A 48 0.32 -28.50 -14.70
CA THR A 48 -0.71 -28.26 -13.66
C THR A 48 -0.12 -27.64 -12.39
N GLU A 49 1.06 -28.08 -11.96
CA GLU A 49 1.76 -27.47 -10.82
C GLU A 49 2.07 -25.99 -11.05
N TRP A 50 2.59 -25.65 -12.23
CA TRP A 50 2.92 -24.27 -12.57
C TRP A 50 1.68 -23.41 -12.81
N GLU A 51 0.57 -23.97 -13.30
CA GLU A 51 -0.74 -23.30 -13.35
C GLU A 51 -1.20 -22.88 -11.96
N ALA A 52 -1.19 -23.82 -11.01
CA ALA A 52 -1.55 -23.52 -9.62
C ALA A 52 -0.60 -22.50 -8.98
N LYS A 53 0.69 -22.50 -9.36
CA LYS A 53 1.65 -21.50 -8.88
C LYS A 53 1.41 -20.10 -9.46
N VAL A 54 1.01 -20.02 -10.73
CA VAL A 54 0.61 -18.76 -11.37
C VAL A 54 -0.64 -18.20 -10.70
N GLU A 55 -1.64 -19.05 -10.47
CA GLU A 55 -2.90 -18.66 -9.81
C GLU A 55 -2.64 -18.10 -8.41
N ARG A 56 -1.88 -18.82 -7.58
CA ARG A 56 -1.50 -18.32 -6.24
C ARG A 56 -0.72 -17.01 -6.30
N GLY A 57 0.21 -16.89 -7.24
CA GLY A 57 1.00 -15.65 -7.41
C GLY A 57 0.14 -14.46 -7.82
N GLN A 58 -0.88 -14.69 -8.66
CA GLN A 58 -1.84 -13.66 -9.04
C GLN A 58 -2.70 -13.25 -7.83
N GLU A 59 -3.24 -14.22 -7.09
CA GLU A 59 -4.05 -13.95 -5.90
C GLU A 59 -3.27 -13.15 -4.85
N GLU A 60 -2.02 -13.51 -4.59
CA GLU A 60 -1.13 -12.78 -3.68
C GLU A 60 -0.90 -11.34 -4.15
N PHE A 61 -0.66 -11.14 -5.45
CA PHE A 61 -0.47 -9.82 -6.05
C PHE A 61 -1.73 -8.94 -5.97
N ASP A 62 -2.90 -9.53 -6.21
CA ASP A 62 -4.18 -8.82 -6.15
C ASP A 62 -4.50 -8.44 -4.71
N ASN A 63 -4.29 -9.35 -3.76
CA ASN A 63 -4.50 -9.12 -2.34
C ASN A 63 -3.62 -7.98 -1.79
N ILE A 64 -2.30 -8.01 -2.06
CA ILE A 64 -1.41 -6.93 -1.60
C ILE A 64 -1.76 -5.61 -2.28
N SER A 65 -2.11 -5.63 -3.58
CA SER A 65 -2.49 -4.43 -4.31
C SER A 65 -3.77 -3.79 -3.74
N GLN A 66 -4.77 -4.61 -3.40
CA GLN A 66 -6.02 -4.13 -2.79
C GLN A 66 -5.81 -3.59 -1.38
N MET A 67 -4.98 -4.25 -0.58
CA MET A 67 -4.64 -3.78 0.76
C MET A 67 -3.94 -2.41 0.71
N ILE A 68 -2.95 -2.25 -0.18
CA ILE A 68 -2.23 -0.98 -0.35
C ILE A 68 -3.20 0.14 -0.74
N LYS A 69 -4.12 -0.11 -1.69
CA LYS A 69 -5.11 0.90 -2.10
C LYS A 69 -5.97 1.37 -0.94
N LYS A 70 -6.57 0.43 -0.21
CA LYS A 70 -7.40 0.74 0.97
C LYS A 70 -6.62 1.54 2.01
N GLU A 71 -5.36 1.19 2.23
CA GLU A 71 -4.54 1.83 3.25
C GLU A 71 -4.08 3.23 2.83
N VAL A 72 -3.81 3.46 1.55
CA VAL A 72 -3.54 4.80 1.02
C VAL A 72 -4.77 5.70 1.16
N GLU A 73 -5.95 5.21 0.78
CA GLU A 73 -7.21 5.96 0.93
C GLU A 73 -7.49 6.31 2.40
N ARG A 74 -7.28 5.35 3.31
CA ARG A 74 -7.42 5.55 4.76
C ARG A 74 -6.42 6.59 5.27
N PHE A 75 -5.16 6.48 4.86
CA PHE A 75 -4.10 7.40 5.26
C PHE A 75 -4.40 8.83 4.81
N GLU A 76 -4.86 9.02 3.57
CA GLU A 76 -5.21 10.35 3.06
C GLU A 76 -6.35 10.98 3.86
N GLY A 77 -7.39 10.21 4.20
CA GLY A 77 -8.49 10.66 5.05
C GLY A 77 -8.01 11.06 6.46
N LEU A 78 -7.23 10.19 7.11
CA LEU A 78 -6.69 10.46 8.44
C LEU A 78 -5.76 11.68 8.47
N ARG A 79 -4.94 11.85 7.43
CA ARG A 79 -4.02 12.99 7.32
C ARG A 79 -4.78 14.32 7.31
N VAL A 80 -5.91 14.39 6.61
CA VAL A 80 -6.73 15.61 6.56
C VAL A 80 -7.35 15.89 7.92
N GLU A 81 -7.92 14.89 8.58
CA GLU A 81 -8.54 15.05 9.90
C GLU A 81 -7.51 15.42 10.98
N ASP A 82 -6.33 14.79 10.96
CA ASP A 82 -5.24 15.13 11.86
C ASP A 82 -4.75 16.56 11.66
N PHE A 83 -4.62 17.01 10.42
CA PHE A 83 -4.21 18.38 10.12
C PHE A 83 -5.25 19.40 10.59
N LYS A 84 -6.54 19.14 10.37
CA LYS A 84 -7.62 19.99 10.87
C LYS A 84 -7.62 20.08 12.38
N ARG A 85 -7.45 18.94 13.07
CA ARG A 85 -7.39 18.90 14.53
C ARG A 85 -6.22 19.73 15.05
N GLN A 86 -5.02 19.51 14.51
CA GLN A 86 -3.83 20.27 14.91
C GLN A 86 -3.97 21.77 14.64
N LEU A 87 -4.56 22.15 13.50
CA LEU A 87 -4.80 23.56 13.18
C LEU A 87 -5.81 24.19 14.13
N THR A 88 -6.87 23.47 14.50
CA THR A 88 -7.90 23.95 15.43
C THR A 88 -7.28 24.18 16.81
N GLU A 89 -6.57 23.18 17.35
CA GLU A 89 -5.87 23.29 18.62
C GLU A 89 -4.85 24.45 18.62
N TYR A 90 -4.12 24.63 17.52
CA TYR A 90 -3.20 25.75 17.37
C TYR A 90 -3.90 27.10 17.44
N LEU A 91 -5.01 27.27 16.71
CA LEU A 91 -5.77 28.52 16.67
C LEU A 91 -6.44 28.82 18.01
N GLU A 92 -6.97 27.81 18.70
CA GLU A 92 -7.56 27.94 20.03
C GLU A 92 -6.52 28.41 21.04
N ASN A 93 -5.35 27.78 21.05
CA ASN A 93 -4.22 28.18 21.90
C ASN A 93 -3.75 29.60 21.58
N MET A 94 -3.68 29.98 20.30
CA MET A 94 -3.32 31.33 19.89
C MET A 94 -4.33 32.36 20.40
N LEU A 95 -5.62 32.10 20.27
CA LEU A 95 -6.69 32.98 20.76
C LEU A 95 -6.63 33.10 22.28
N GLN A 96 -6.41 32.00 23.00
CA GLN A 96 -6.26 32.01 24.45
C GLN A 96 -5.09 32.89 24.89
N HIS A 97 -3.93 32.77 24.25
CA HIS A 97 -2.77 33.61 24.55
C HIS A 97 -3.03 35.09 24.26
N GLN A 98 -3.69 35.43 23.15
CA GLN A 98 -4.06 36.81 22.85
C GLN A 98 -5.01 37.39 23.89
N ASN A 99 -6.01 36.62 24.33
CA ASN A 99 -6.92 37.03 25.40
C ASN A 99 -6.19 37.23 26.74
N GLN A 100 -5.19 36.42 27.06
CA GLN A 100 -4.35 36.61 28.25
C GLN A 100 -3.52 37.89 28.15
N LEU A 101 -2.93 38.17 26.98
CA LEU A 101 -2.16 39.39 26.74
C LEU A 101 -3.03 40.65 26.92
N ILE A 102 -4.26 40.65 26.38
CA ILE A 102 -5.22 41.75 26.57
C ILE A 102 -5.49 41.97 28.06
N LYS A 103 -5.80 40.90 28.81
CA LYS A 103 -6.04 40.99 30.26
C LYS A 103 -4.85 41.58 31.01
N HIS A 104 -3.63 41.19 30.65
CA HIS A 104 -2.42 41.76 31.26
C HIS A 104 -2.26 43.25 30.96
N TRP A 105 -2.52 43.67 29.71
CA TRP A 105 -2.49 45.08 29.33
C TRP A 105 -3.58 45.91 30.03
N GLU A 106 -4.80 45.39 30.13
CA GLU A 106 -5.90 46.02 30.86
C GLU A 106 -5.61 46.16 32.35
N ALA A 107 -4.93 45.19 32.97
CA ALA A 107 -4.51 45.28 34.36
C ALA A 107 -3.43 46.35 34.58
N PHE A 108 -2.53 46.57 33.62
CA PHE A 108 -1.45 47.56 33.70
C PHE A 108 -1.92 49.00 33.39
N LEU A 109 -3.01 49.14 32.62
CA LEU A 109 -3.56 50.44 32.19
C LEU A 109 -3.81 51.45 33.33
N PRO A 110 -4.39 51.07 34.48
CA PRO A 110 -4.57 51.97 35.63
C PRO A 110 -3.25 52.48 36.21
N GLU A 111 -2.25 51.60 36.31
CA GLU A 111 -0.92 51.93 36.83
C GLU A 111 -0.23 52.92 35.89
N ALA A 112 -0.24 52.65 34.58
CA ALA A 112 0.31 53.56 33.57
C ALA A 112 -0.35 54.96 33.60
N ARG A 113 -1.67 55.02 33.82
CA ARG A 113 -2.42 56.29 33.95
C ARG A 113 -2.10 57.05 35.23
N ALA A 114 -1.63 56.39 36.28
CA ALA A 114 -1.27 57.05 37.54
C ALA A 114 0.09 57.75 37.49
N VAL A 115 0.94 57.40 36.52
CA VAL A 115 2.31 57.97 36.37
C VAL A 115 2.42 58.95 35.18
N ALA A 116 1.36 59.13 34.41
CA ALA A 116 1.26 60.08 33.30
C ALA A 116 0.49 61.35 33.73
#